data_AF-A0A078A829-F1
#
_entry.id   AF-A0A078A829-F1
#
_cell.length_a   1.000
_cell.length_b   1.000
_cell.length_c   1.000
_cell.angle_alpha   90.00
_cell.angle_beta   90.00
_cell.angle_gamma   90.00
#
_symmetry.space_group_name_H-M   'P 1'
#
loop_
_entity.id
_entity.type
_entity.pdbx_description
1 polymer ?
#
loop_
_entity_poly.entity_id
_entity_poly.type
_entity_poly.pdbx_seq_one_letter_code
_entity_poly.pdbx_strand_id
1 'polypeptide(L)'
;MQYPNLRALLLATQLLGFVNHISAADSKALTVSLGNSQLTMEMSGQSEIIFTAEVPMKTWFGISFGGGMEGKNLMIFQSFDDENEPVVQSFYSTETWTPYDKEPQFILNSKVTKNDKTSTISFTRKLAPDDPNGKTIQIKQGTEIKMSFASNSNTREYDGKKHNKAGDWSFTVLDDGTILYGGYLKVFWKVNKVVHIISGTSILIITMTMGLLAIKKSGWIIEIGWHHIMGFITLLAVDGTLALYLR
;
A
#
# COMPACT_ATOMS: atom_id res chain seq x y z
N MET A 1 -5.55 38.54 23.87
CA MET A 1 -5.61 38.04 22.48
C MET A 1 -4.98 36.65 22.46
N GLN A 2 -5.79 35.60 22.46
CA GLN A 2 -5.32 34.23 22.24
C GLN A 2 -5.34 33.97 20.74
N TYR A 3 -4.25 33.44 20.18
CA TYR A 3 -4.14 33.10 18.76
C TYR A 3 -4.63 31.65 18.54
N PRO A 4 -5.88 31.42 18.13
CA PRO A 4 -6.40 30.07 17.85
C PRO A 4 -5.68 29.36 16.68
N ASN A 5 -4.85 30.08 15.90
CA ASN A 5 -4.25 29.59 14.66
C ASN A 5 -2.90 28.87 14.84
N LEU A 6 -2.26 28.93 16.01
CA LEU A 6 -0.97 28.28 16.25
C LEU A 6 -1.08 26.74 16.28
N ARG A 7 -2.23 26.20 16.72
CA ARG A 7 -2.45 24.74 16.71
C ARG A 7 -2.61 24.17 15.30
N ALA A 8 -3.26 24.89 14.40
CA ALA A 8 -3.41 24.47 13.00
C ALA A 8 -2.06 24.48 12.26
N LEU A 9 -1.22 25.49 12.52
CA LEU A 9 0.12 25.58 11.95
C LEU A 9 1.05 24.48 12.48
N LEU A 10 0.95 24.14 13.77
CA LEU A 10 1.71 23.06 14.39
C LEU A 10 1.30 21.67 13.86
N LEU A 11 -0.01 21.45 13.62
CA LEU A 11 -0.52 20.22 12.99
C LEU A 11 -0.08 20.10 11.52
N ALA A 12 -0.07 21.20 10.77
CA ALA A 12 0.40 21.20 9.37
C ALA A 12 1.91 20.93 9.26
N THR A 13 2.72 21.49 10.17
CA THR A 13 4.17 21.21 10.22
C THR A 13 4.49 19.81 10.71
N GLN A 14 3.70 19.25 11.64
CA GLN A 14 3.83 17.85 12.02
C GLN A 14 3.43 16.88 10.90
N LEU A 15 2.41 17.22 10.09
CA LEU A 15 2.06 16.45 8.89
C LEU A 15 3.16 16.52 7.83
N LEU A 16 3.73 17.70 7.58
CA LEU A 16 4.87 17.88 6.64
C LEU A 16 6.13 17.13 7.13
N GLY A 17 6.39 17.11 8.44
CA GLY A 17 7.46 16.31 9.04
C GLY A 17 7.23 14.81 8.88
N PHE A 18 5.98 14.34 8.97
CA PHE A 18 5.62 12.94 8.73
C PHE A 18 5.77 12.54 7.26
N VAL A 19 5.48 13.45 6.32
CA VAL A 19 5.73 13.24 4.88
C VAL A 19 7.23 13.14 4.60
N ASN A 20 8.08 13.94 5.27
CA ASN A 20 9.54 13.85 5.15
C ASN A 20 10.16 12.62 5.83
N HIS A 21 9.45 11.96 6.75
CA HIS A 21 9.88 10.66 7.29
C HIS A 21 9.44 9.46 6.44
N ILE A 22 8.68 9.72 5.38
CA ILE A 22 8.47 8.79 4.29
C ILE A 22 9.47 9.18 3.20
N SER A 23 10.76 8.96 3.47
CA SER A 23 11.75 8.88 2.40
C SER A 23 11.49 7.58 1.63
N ALA A 24 10.42 7.57 0.84
CA ALA A 24 10.13 6.54 -0.17
C ALA A 24 11.06 6.69 -1.40
N ALA A 25 12.27 7.22 -1.24
CA ALA A 25 13.03 7.74 -2.37
C ALA A 25 14.04 6.76 -2.98
N ASP A 26 14.44 5.66 -2.31
CA ASP A 26 15.45 4.76 -2.92
C ASP A 26 15.29 3.26 -2.61
N SER A 27 14.50 2.83 -1.62
CA SER A 27 14.33 1.39 -1.42
C SER A 27 13.25 0.85 -2.36
N LYS A 28 13.68 0.22 -3.45
CA LYS A 28 12.84 -0.63 -4.33
C LYS A 28 12.24 -1.85 -3.60
N ALA A 29 12.63 -2.04 -2.34
CA ALA A 29 12.16 -3.10 -1.48
C ALA A 29 11.09 -2.60 -0.47
N LEU A 30 10.05 -3.41 -0.27
CA LEU A 30 9.04 -3.23 0.78
C LEU A 30 9.21 -4.34 1.83
N THR A 31 9.50 -3.96 3.07
CA THR A 31 9.56 -4.89 4.21
C THR A 31 8.33 -4.73 5.10
N VAL A 32 7.68 -5.84 5.44
CA VAL A 32 6.47 -5.89 6.29
C VAL A 32 6.66 -6.92 7.39
N SER A 33 6.37 -6.54 8.64
CA SER A 33 6.35 -7.45 9.78
C SER A 33 4.99 -8.14 9.89
N LEU A 34 4.97 -9.47 9.84
CA LEU A 34 3.78 -10.30 9.75
C LEU A 34 3.79 -11.35 10.87
N GLY A 35 3.33 -10.95 12.05
CA GLY A 35 3.43 -11.77 13.26
C GLY A 35 4.85 -11.75 13.82
N ASN A 36 5.50 -12.93 13.87
CA ASN A 36 6.89 -13.05 14.32
C ASN A 36 7.88 -13.15 13.14
N SER A 37 7.39 -13.10 11.92
CA SER A 37 8.19 -13.18 10.70
C SER A 37 8.25 -11.82 10.00
N GLN A 38 9.25 -11.63 9.17
CA GLN A 38 9.33 -10.47 8.27
C GLN A 38 9.29 -10.96 6.83
N LEU A 39 8.63 -10.19 5.97
CA LEU A 39 8.62 -10.40 4.52
C LEU A 39 9.13 -9.15 3.83
N THR A 40 10.23 -9.29 3.10
CA THR A 40 10.73 -8.27 2.18
C THR A 40 10.38 -8.66 0.75
N MET A 41 9.89 -7.71 -0.02
CA MET A 41 9.63 -7.86 -1.44
C MET A 41 10.46 -6.86 -2.21
N GLU A 42 11.10 -7.29 -3.29
CA GLU A 42 11.88 -6.40 -4.16
C GLU A 42 11.64 -6.79 -5.62
N MET A 43 11.55 -5.81 -6.51
CA MET A 43 11.47 -6.08 -7.94
C MET A 43 12.82 -6.59 -8.47
N SER A 44 12.79 -7.72 -9.19
CA SER A 44 13.90 -8.20 -10.02
C SER A 44 13.59 -7.87 -11.47
N GLY A 45 14.23 -6.82 -11.99
CA GLY A 45 13.89 -6.27 -13.30
C GLY A 45 12.48 -5.70 -13.35
N GLN A 46 11.75 -5.95 -14.45
CA GLN A 46 10.40 -5.39 -14.69
C GLN A 46 9.25 -6.39 -14.51
N SER A 47 9.54 -7.69 -14.43
CA SER A 47 8.50 -8.73 -14.52
C SER A 47 8.52 -9.75 -13.40
N GLU A 48 9.40 -9.58 -12.41
CA GLU A 48 9.57 -10.53 -11.31
C GLU A 48 9.69 -9.81 -9.97
N ILE A 49 9.23 -10.47 -8.92
CA ILE A 49 9.41 -10.06 -7.52
C ILE A 49 10.21 -11.14 -6.80
N ILE A 50 11.22 -10.72 -6.06
CA ILE A 50 11.92 -11.53 -5.07
C ILE A 50 11.20 -11.34 -3.74
N PHE A 51 10.70 -12.44 -3.18
CA PHE A 51 10.17 -12.52 -1.83
C PHE A 51 11.25 -13.09 -0.94
N THR A 52 11.57 -12.40 0.15
CA THR A 52 12.53 -12.85 1.16
C THR A 52 11.83 -12.86 2.52
N ALA A 53 11.60 -14.05 3.07
CA ALA A 53 11.00 -14.21 4.39
C ALA A 53 12.07 -14.52 5.43
N GLU A 54 12.05 -13.78 6.53
CA GLU A 54 12.77 -14.14 7.76
C GLU A 54 11.79 -14.82 8.72
N VAL A 55 12.02 -16.11 8.99
CA VAL A 55 11.13 -16.97 9.76
C VAL A 55 11.86 -17.45 11.02
N PRO A 56 11.29 -17.29 12.23
CA PRO A 56 11.88 -17.85 13.44
C PRO A 56 12.09 -19.36 13.36
N MET A 57 13.17 -19.84 13.97
CA MET A 57 13.41 -21.29 14.06
C MET A 57 12.23 -22.03 14.67
N LYS A 58 11.98 -23.26 14.18
CA LYS A 58 10.91 -24.15 14.69
C LYS A 58 9.50 -23.59 14.49
N THR A 59 9.30 -22.80 13.44
CA THR A 59 7.99 -22.21 13.09
C THR A 59 7.74 -22.27 11.58
N TRP A 60 6.49 -22.02 11.19
CA TRP A 60 6.13 -21.79 9.80
C TRP A 60 5.38 -20.48 9.61
N PHE A 61 5.55 -19.92 8.42
CA PHE A 61 4.95 -18.68 7.96
C PHE A 61 4.38 -18.90 6.56
N GLY A 62 3.15 -18.47 6.31
CA GLY A 62 2.46 -18.64 5.05
C GLY A 62 1.91 -17.32 4.54
N ILE A 63 1.95 -17.12 3.22
CA ILE A 63 1.29 -16.01 2.54
C ILE A 63 0.33 -16.52 1.48
N SER A 64 -0.73 -15.77 1.24
CA SER A 64 -1.71 -16.00 0.18
C SER A 64 -1.77 -14.83 -0.79
N PHE A 65 -1.80 -15.12 -2.08
CA PHE A 65 -1.97 -14.14 -3.14
C PHE A 65 -3.45 -13.97 -3.46
N GLY A 66 -3.99 -12.76 -3.25
CA GLY A 66 -5.39 -12.40 -3.55
C GLY A 66 -6.30 -12.23 -2.33
N GLY A 67 -5.77 -12.39 -1.12
CA GLY A 67 -6.53 -12.31 0.13
C GLY A 67 -7.37 -13.57 0.41
N GLY A 68 -7.47 -13.94 1.69
CA GLY A 68 -8.07 -15.19 2.13
C GLY A 68 -7.23 -16.42 1.76
N MET A 69 -7.78 -17.61 2.01
CA MET A 69 -7.13 -18.88 1.68
C MET A 69 -7.81 -19.59 0.51
N GLU A 70 -9.15 -19.59 0.48
CA GLU A 70 -9.97 -20.30 -0.49
C GLU A 70 -9.78 -19.80 -1.94
N GLY A 71 -9.51 -20.75 -2.84
CA GLY A 71 -9.28 -20.50 -4.25
C GLY A 71 -8.03 -19.66 -4.52
N LYS A 72 -6.99 -19.80 -3.68
CA LYS A 72 -5.76 -19.01 -3.77
C LYS A 72 -4.51 -19.89 -3.76
N ASN A 73 -3.49 -19.34 -4.39
CA ASN A 73 -2.13 -19.84 -4.30
C ASN A 73 -1.49 -19.34 -3.01
N LEU A 74 -0.82 -20.26 -2.33
CA LEU A 74 -0.19 -20.07 -1.04
C LEU A 74 1.30 -20.38 -1.17
N MET A 75 2.11 -19.62 -0.44
CA MET A 75 3.52 -19.94 -0.26
C MET A 75 3.76 -20.15 1.23
N ILE A 76 4.26 -21.33 1.58
CA ILE A 76 4.53 -21.71 2.98
C ILE A 76 6.03 -21.85 3.14
N PHE A 77 6.58 -21.05 4.05
CA PHE A 77 7.95 -21.05 4.50
C PHE A 77 8.04 -21.82 5.80
N GLN A 78 8.90 -22.83 5.85
CA GLN A 78 9.11 -23.66 7.03
C GLN A 78 10.56 -23.52 7.48
N SER A 79 10.75 -23.22 8.77
CA SER A 79 12.05 -23.14 9.40
C SER A 79 12.18 -24.28 10.41
N PHE A 80 13.16 -25.14 10.19
CA PHE A 80 13.46 -26.27 11.07
C PHE A 80 14.62 -25.95 12.02
N ASP A 81 14.99 -26.89 12.87
CA ASP A 81 16.28 -26.88 13.56
C ASP A 81 17.37 -27.62 12.75
N ASP A 82 18.49 -27.92 13.40
CA ASP A 82 19.74 -28.36 12.76
C ASP A 82 19.62 -29.61 11.88
N GLU A 83 18.55 -30.40 12.05
CA GLU A 83 18.34 -31.65 11.32
C GLU A 83 17.78 -31.46 9.90
N ASN A 84 17.13 -30.34 9.58
CA ASN A 84 16.49 -30.14 8.28
C ASN A 84 16.80 -28.75 7.70
N GLU A 85 16.93 -28.69 6.37
CA GLU A 85 17.08 -27.41 5.67
C GLU A 85 15.73 -26.68 5.59
N PRO A 86 15.69 -25.36 5.85
CA PRO A 86 14.48 -24.58 5.67
C PRO A 86 13.97 -24.67 4.23
N VAL A 87 12.65 -24.67 4.05
CA VAL A 87 12.03 -24.82 2.72
C VAL A 87 10.92 -23.82 2.48
N VAL A 88 10.71 -23.49 1.20
CA VAL A 88 9.49 -22.82 0.73
C VAL A 88 8.75 -23.77 -0.21
N GLN A 89 7.44 -23.86 -0.03
CA GLN A 89 6.56 -24.73 -0.81
C GLN A 89 5.36 -23.95 -1.32
N SER A 90 4.99 -24.21 -2.57
CA SER A 90 3.80 -23.65 -3.21
C SER A 90 2.63 -24.62 -3.02
N PHE A 91 1.49 -24.08 -2.62
CA PHE A 91 0.25 -24.82 -2.49
C PHE A 91 -0.90 -24.08 -3.15
N TYR A 92 -1.99 -24.79 -3.41
CA TYR A 92 -3.28 -24.19 -3.69
C TYR A 92 -4.31 -24.70 -2.71
N SER A 93 -5.16 -23.78 -2.24
CA SER A 93 -6.30 -24.16 -1.42
C SER A 93 -7.57 -24.03 -2.23
N THR A 94 -8.32 -25.11 -2.35
CA THR A 94 -9.66 -25.11 -2.93
C THR A 94 -10.70 -24.60 -1.94
N GLU A 95 -10.43 -24.69 -0.65
CA GLU A 95 -11.37 -24.41 0.44
C GLU A 95 -10.70 -23.62 1.59
N THR A 96 -11.36 -23.52 2.74
CA THR A 96 -10.84 -22.90 3.97
C THR A 96 -10.16 -23.87 4.93
N TRP A 97 -9.81 -25.07 4.47
CA TRP A 97 -9.10 -26.10 5.25
C TRP A 97 -7.64 -26.23 4.80
N THR A 98 -6.91 -27.16 5.38
CA THR A 98 -5.53 -27.48 5.00
C THR A 98 -5.38 -27.56 3.47
N PRO A 99 -4.56 -26.73 2.82
CA PRO A 99 -4.18 -26.92 1.43
C PRO A 99 -3.48 -28.27 1.23
N TYR A 100 -4.01 -29.09 0.32
CA TYR A 100 -3.47 -30.41 -0.01
C TYR A 100 -2.79 -30.45 -1.39
N ASP A 101 -3.14 -29.51 -2.28
CA ASP A 101 -2.70 -29.56 -3.67
C ASP A 101 -1.36 -28.86 -3.83
N LYS A 102 -0.31 -29.66 -4.04
CA LYS A 102 0.96 -29.18 -4.57
C LYS A 102 0.75 -28.84 -6.06
N GLU A 103 0.47 -27.58 -6.34
CA GLU A 103 0.42 -27.04 -7.71
C GLU A 103 1.83 -26.99 -8.34
N PRO A 104 1.94 -26.77 -9.67
CA PRO A 104 3.20 -26.43 -10.32
C PRO A 104 3.93 -25.33 -9.53
N GLN A 105 5.24 -25.51 -9.34
CA GLN A 105 6.00 -24.58 -8.51
C GLN A 105 6.12 -23.22 -9.21
N PHE A 106 5.36 -22.22 -8.73
CA PHE A 106 5.54 -20.80 -9.09
C PHE A 106 6.76 -20.17 -8.38
N ILE A 107 7.70 -21.00 -7.93
CA ILE A 107 8.89 -20.67 -7.18
C ILE A 107 10.08 -20.80 -8.13
N LEU A 108 10.75 -19.69 -8.40
CA LEU A 108 11.99 -19.65 -9.17
C LEU A 108 13.15 -19.29 -8.23
N ASN A 109 14.34 -19.85 -8.46
CA ASN A 109 15.59 -19.45 -7.80
C ASN A 109 15.50 -19.33 -6.27
N SER A 110 15.05 -20.37 -5.57
CA SER A 110 14.99 -20.32 -4.11
C SER A 110 16.40 -20.32 -3.50
N LYS A 111 16.58 -19.52 -2.45
CA LYS A 111 17.81 -19.48 -1.65
C LYS A 111 17.47 -19.53 -0.18
N VAL A 112 18.33 -20.18 0.60
CA VAL A 112 18.13 -20.36 2.03
C VAL A 112 19.43 -20.06 2.75
N THR A 113 19.34 -19.27 3.81
CA THR A 113 20.41 -19.06 4.79
C THR A 113 19.83 -19.18 6.19
N LYS A 114 20.55 -19.81 7.11
CA LYS A 114 20.09 -20.04 8.49
C LYS A 114 21.11 -19.53 9.50
N ASN A 115 20.62 -19.03 10.63
CA ASN A 115 21.39 -18.71 11.83
C ASN A 115 20.68 -19.30 13.08
N ASP A 116 21.21 -19.13 14.28
CA ASP A 116 20.63 -19.76 15.49
C ASP A 116 19.20 -19.30 15.85
N LYS A 117 18.71 -18.21 15.25
CA LYS A 117 17.43 -17.58 15.60
C LYS A 117 16.41 -17.63 14.46
N THR A 118 16.85 -17.47 13.23
CA THR A 118 15.98 -17.30 12.06
C THR A 118 16.51 -17.98 10.82
N SER A 119 15.59 -18.45 9.98
CA SER A 119 15.86 -18.83 8.60
C SER A 119 15.43 -17.71 7.68
N THR A 120 16.33 -17.29 6.80
CA THR A 120 16.02 -16.42 5.69
C THR A 120 15.82 -17.27 4.45
N ILE A 121 14.61 -17.27 3.92
CA ILE A 121 14.22 -18.04 2.75
C ILE A 121 13.75 -17.06 1.69
N SER A 122 14.38 -17.07 0.52
CA SER A 122 13.96 -16.24 -0.61
C SER A 122 13.54 -17.07 -1.81
N PHE A 123 12.61 -16.53 -2.61
CA PHE A 123 12.26 -17.04 -3.92
C PHE A 123 11.84 -15.93 -4.87
N THR A 124 11.94 -16.19 -6.15
CA THR A 124 11.50 -15.29 -7.23
C THR A 124 10.18 -15.78 -7.82
N ARG A 125 9.28 -14.84 -8.14
CA ARG A 125 8.01 -15.12 -8.80
C ARG A 125 7.74 -14.09 -9.88
N LYS A 126 7.29 -14.55 -11.05
CA LYS A 126 6.80 -13.69 -12.13
C LYS A 126 5.55 -12.93 -11.69
N LEU A 127 5.42 -11.67 -12.13
CA LEU A 127 4.20 -10.88 -11.95
C LEU A 127 2.99 -11.57 -12.59
N ALA A 128 3.16 -12.13 -13.80
CA ALA A 128 2.17 -12.94 -14.49
C ALA A 128 2.75 -14.34 -14.74
N PRO A 129 2.57 -15.29 -13.81
CA PRO A 129 3.03 -16.66 -14.01
C PRO A 129 2.23 -17.37 -15.10
N ASP A 130 2.89 -18.26 -15.83
CA ASP A 130 2.29 -19.10 -16.86
C ASP A 130 1.41 -20.17 -16.17
N ASP A 131 0.15 -19.83 -15.92
CA ASP A 131 -0.81 -20.72 -15.27
C ASP A 131 -1.90 -21.18 -16.26
N PRO A 132 -1.81 -22.42 -16.78
CA PRO A 132 -2.79 -22.94 -17.74
C PRO A 132 -4.18 -23.12 -17.11
N ASN A 133 -4.27 -23.20 -15.78
CA ASN A 133 -5.54 -23.40 -15.07
C ASN A 133 -6.20 -22.08 -14.65
N GLY A 134 -5.53 -20.93 -14.81
CA GLY A 134 -6.06 -19.61 -14.48
C GLY A 134 -6.38 -19.41 -12.99
N LYS A 135 -5.80 -20.23 -12.10
CA LYS A 135 -6.00 -20.20 -10.65
C LYS A 135 -5.11 -19.18 -9.94
N THR A 136 -4.09 -18.71 -10.63
CA THR A 136 -3.01 -17.91 -10.07
C THR A 136 -3.26 -16.44 -10.26
N ILE A 137 -3.27 -15.73 -9.14
CA ILE A 137 -3.36 -14.27 -9.15
C ILE A 137 -2.13 -13.71 -9.85
N GLN A 138 -2.39 -12.97 -10.93
CA GLN A 138 -1.43 -12.12 -11.61
C GLN A 138 -1.32 -10.79 -10.84
N ILE A 139 -0.08 -10.38 -10.58
CA ILE A 139 0.25 -9.09 -10.01
C ILE A 139 0.31 -8.09 -11.16
N LYS A 140 -0.71 -7.24 -11.27
CA LYS A 140 -0.74 -6.16 -12.26
C LYS A 140 -0.13 -4.90 -11.66
N GLN A 141 0.77 -4.26 -12.41
CA GLN A 141 1.28 -2.94 -12.03
C GLN A 141 0.13 -1.92 -11.91
N GLY A 142 0.29 -0.97 -11.01
CA GLY A 142 -0.72 0.03 -10.66
C GLY A 142 -1.96 -0.51 -9.92
N THR A 143 -2.04 -1.83 -9.68
CA THR A 143 -3.20 -2.45 -9.04
C THR A 143 -2.90 -2.85 -7.60
N GLU A 144 -3.83 -2.60 -6.68
CA GLU A 144 -3.75 -3.09 -5.30
C GLU A 144 -3.89 -4.61 -5.27
N ILE A 145 -2.83 -5.30 -4.83
CA ILE A 145 -2.83 -6.74 -4.60
C ILE A 145 -3.12 -7.00 -3.13
N LYS A 146 -4.25 -7.64 -2.87
CA LYS A 146 -4.62 -8.11 -1.54
C LYS A 146 -3.81 -9.37 -1.20
N MET A 147 -3.32 -9.42 0.03
CA MET A 147 -2.54 -10.51 0.57
C MET A 147 -3.10 -10.89 1.93
N SER A 148 -2.92 -12.15 2.29
CA SER A 148 -3.14 -12.61 3.66
C SER A 148 -1.90 -13.33 4.14
N PHE A 149 -1.69 -13.34 5.45
CA PHE A 149 -0.65 -14.14 6.07
C PHE A 149 -1.23 -15.02 7.16
N ALA A 150 -0.52 -16.12 7.42
CA ALA A 150 -0.76 -17.01 8.53
C ALA A 150 0.59 -17.42 9.11
N SER A 151 0.68 -17.62 10.42
CA SER A 151 1.86 -18.20 11.04
C SER A 151 1.47 -19.07 12.22
N ASN A 152 2.33 -20.03 12.52
CA ASN A 152 2.21 -20.85 13.71
C ASN A 152 3.54 -20.86 14.44
N SER A 153 3.55 -20.26 15.63
CA SER A 153 4.74 -20.25 16.49
C SER A 153 4.90 -21.51 17.35
N ASN A 154 3.93 -22.42 17.32
CA ASN A 154 3.86 -23.57 18.22
C ASN A 154 4.27 -24.89 17.55
N THR A 155 4.40 -24.90 16.22
CA THR A 155 4.64 -26.11 15.43
C THR A 155 5.76 -25.88 14.44
N ARG A 156 6.69 -26.84 14.36
CA ARG A 156 7.86 -26.77 13.47
C ARG A 156 7.49 -26.99 12.02
N GLU A 157 6.66 -27.99 11.79
CA GLU A 157 6.28 -28.43 10.46
C GLU A 157 4.89 -27.91 10.12
N TYR A 158 4.70 -27.63 8.84
CA TYR A 158 3.37 -27.47 8.28
C TYR A 158 2.71 -28.86 8.19
N ASP A 159 2.02 -29.25 9.26
CA ASP A 159 1.31 -30.52 9.39
C ASP A 159 -0.22 -30.38 9.20
N GLY A 160 -0.65 -29.28 8.61
CA GLY A 160 -2.06 -28.93 8.47
C GLY A 160 -2.74 -28.44 9.75
N LYS A 161 -2.00 -28.25 10.86
CA LYS A 161 -2.56 -27.57 12.03
C LYS A 161 -2.88 -26.11 11.71
N LYS A 162 -4.00 -25.66 12.28
CA LYS A 162 -4.46 -24.27 12.18
C LYS A 162 -3.41 -23.30 12.71
N HIS A 163 -3.18 -22.22 11.98
CA HIS A 163 -2.33 -21.11 12.41
C HIS A 163 -2.83 -20.48 13.72
N ASN A 164 -1.93 -19.89 14.51
CA ASN A 164 -2.27 -19.16 15.73
C ASN A 164 -2.24 -17.63 15.54
N LYS A 165 -1.68 -17.15 14.43
CA LYS A 165 -1.73 -15.75 14.00
C LYS A 165 -2.08 -15.68 12.51
N ALA A 166 -2.91 -14.71 12.15
CA ALA A 166 -3.24 -14.40 10.77
C ALA A 166 -3.63 -12.94 10.63
N GLY A 167 -3.61 -12.43 9.41
CA GLY A 167 -4.09 -11.10 9.08
C GLY A 167 -3.99 -10.80 7.60
N ASP A 168 -4.52 -9.65 7.23
CA ASP A 168 -4.59 -9.19 5.84
C ASP A 168 -3.75 -7.94 5.65
N TRP A 169 -3.20 -7.80 4.46
CA TRP A 169 -2.47 -6.61 4.04
C TRP A 169 -2.56 -6.49 2.52
N SER A 170 -1.98 -5.43 1.97
CA SER A 170 -1.94 -5.25 0.52
C SER A 170 -0.69 -4.49 0.10
N PHE A 171 -0.34 -4.60 -1.17
CA PHE A 171 0.70 -3.79 -1.78
C PHE A 171 0.33 -3.41 -3.22
N THR A 172 1.08 -2.50 -3.81
CA THR A 172 0.96 -2.09 -5.21
C THR A 172 2.34 -2.00 -5.81
N VAL A 173 2.53 -2.59 -6.98
CA VAL A 173 3.76 -2.43 -7.77
C VAL A 173 3.51 -1.30 -8.75
N LEU A 174 4.35 -0.26 -8.73
CA LEU A 174 4.28 0.84 -9.68
C LEU A 174 5.01 0.49 -11.00
N ASP A 175 4.80 1.31 -12.03
CA ASP A 175 5.39 1.10 -13.36
C ASP A 175 6.93 1.22 -13.35
N ASP A 176 7.48 1.98 -12.40
CA ASP A 176 8.92 2.15 -12.18
C ASP A 176 9.56 0.99 -11.39
N GLY A 177 8.76 0.01 -10.96
CA GLY A 177 9.19 -1.12 -10.14
C GLY A 177 9.20 -0.84 -8.63
N THR A 178 8.72 0.32 -8.18
CA THR A 178 8.58 0.61 -6.75
C THR A 178 7.42 -0.21 -6.16
N ILE A 179 7.63 -0.84 -4.99
CA ILE A 179 6.58 -1.57 -4.28
C ILE A 179 6.09 -0.72 -3.10
N LEU A 180 4.80 -0.37 -3.12
CA LEU A 180 4.15 0.42 -2.08
C LEU A 180 3.26 -0.44 -1.18
N TYR A 181 3.28 -0.19 0.13
CA TYR A 181 2.31 -0.77 1.04
C TYR A 181 0.91 -0.20 0.76
N GLY A 182 -0.11 -1.04 0.62
CA GLY A 182 -1.45 -0.60 0.16
C GLY A 182 -2.17 0.36 1.12
N GLY A 183 -1.79 0.35 2.41
CA GLY A 183 -2.24 1.37 3.35
C GLY A 183 -1.73 2.78 3.02
N TYR A 184 -0.55 2.90 2.40
CA TYR A 184 0.06 4.18 2.07
C TYR A 184 -0.78 4.95 1.06
N LEU A 185 -1.27 4.30 0.00
CA LEU A 185 -2.05 4.98 -1.03
C LEU A 185 -3.32 5.61 -0.45
N LYS A 186 -4.02 4.90 0.45
CA LYS A 186 -5.23 5.40 1.12
C LYS A 186 -4.92 6.64 1.97
N VAL A 187 -3.80 6.63 2.69
CA VAL A 187 -3.35 7.78 3.48
C VAL A 187 -2.93 8.93 2.57
N PHE A 188 -2.15 8.67 1.53
CA PHE A 188 -1.72 9.64 0.54
C PHE A 188 -2.92 10.35 -0.11
N TRP A 189 -3.91 9.61 -0.61
CA TRP A 189 -5.11 10.20 -1.21
C TRP A 189 -5.93 11.02 -0.22
N LYS A 190 -6.02 10.58 1.05
CA LYS A 190 -6.67 11.34 2.11
C LYS A 190 -5.95 12.67 2.38
N VAL A 191 -4.62 12.66 2.45
CA VAL A 191 -3.80 13.86 2.63
C VAL A 191 -3.88 14.77 1.41
N ASN A 192 -3.72 14.23 0.19
CA ASN A 192 -3.79 14.98 -1.06
C ASN A 192 -5.16 15.69 -1.22
N LYS A 193 -6.26 15.01 -0.88
CA LYS A 193 -7.60 15.62 -0.86
C LYS A 193 -7.66 16.82 0.09
N VAL A 194 -7.09 16.71 1.28
CA VAL A 194 -7.06 17.82 2.25
C VAL A 194 -6.20 18.99 1.74
N VAL A 195 -5.01 18.71 1.20
CA VAL A 195 -4.12 19.73 0.62
C VAL A 195 -4.82 20.47 -0.51
N HIS A 196 -5.50 19.75 -1.40
CA HIS A 196 -6.23 20.34 -2.51
C HIS A 196 -7.36 21.27 -2.03
N ILE A 197 -8.14 20.84 -1.03
CA ILE A 197 -9.20 21.67 -0.42
C ILE A 197 -8.63 22.95 0.18
N ILE A 198 -7.53 22.86 0.93
CA ILE A 198 -6.88 24.01 1.56
C ILE A 198 -6.35 24.97 0.48
N SER A 199 -5.71 24.45 -0.57
CA SER A 199 -5.18 25.26 -1.67
C SER A 199 -6.30 25.98 -2.43
N GLY A 200 -7.38 25.29 -2.79
CA GLY A 200 -8.53 25.92 -3.45
C GLY A 200 -9.17 27.01 -2.58
N THR A 201 -9.37 26.73 -1.29
CA THR A 201 -9.95 27.70 -0.35
C THR A 201 -9.07 28.94 -0.20
N SER A 202 -7.75 28.77 -0.13
CA SER A 202 -6.82 29.89 0.01
C SER A 202 -6.73 30.74 -1.26
N ILE A 203 -6.75 30.14 -2.45
CA ILE A 203 -6.85 30.86 -3.72
C ILE A 203 -8.14 31.69 -3.78
N LEU A 204 -9.27 31.13 -3.36
CA LEU A 204 -10.55 31.84 -3.31
C LEU A 204 -10.48 33.07 -2.40
N ILE A 205 -9.97 32.91 -1.16
CA ILE A 205 -9.84 34.01 -0.20
C ILE A 205 -8.94 35.13 -0.75
N ILE A 206 -7.80 34.78 -1.36
CA ILE A 206 -6.88 35.75 -1.94
C ILE A 206 -7.54 36.50 -3.10
N THR A 207 -8.23 35.78 -3.99
CA THR A 207 -8.95 36.36 -5.13
C THR A 207 -10.03 37.33 -4.66
N MET A 208 -10.85 36.96 -3.67
CA MET A 208 -11.86 37.84 -3.09
C MET A 208 -11.23 39.08 -2.43
N THR A 209 -10.14 38.91 -1.67
CA THR A 209 -9.44 40.00 -0.99
C THR A 209 -8.87 41.00 -2.01
N MET A 210 -8.20 40.50 -3.04
CA MET A 210 -7.66 41.33 -4.12
C MET A 210 -8.78 42.05 -4.89
N GLY A 211 -9.89 41.36 -5.17
CA GLY A 211 -11.08 41.95 -5.78
C GLY A 211 -11.66 43.10 -4.95
N LEU A 212 -11.83 42.90 -3.65
CA LEU A 212 -12.33 43.94 -2.73
C LEU A 212 -11.36 45.13 -2.62
N LEU A 213 -10.05 44.88 -2.57
CA LEU A 213 -9.04 45.94 -2.55
C LEU A 213 -9.03 46.74 -3.86
N ALA A 214 -9.21 46.08 -5.00
CA ALA A 214 -9.31 46.74 -6.30
C ALA A 214 -10.54 47.65 -6.37
N ILE A 215 -11.70 47.17 -5.90
CA ILE A 215 -12.92 47.99 -5.78
C ILE A 215 -12.67 49.21 -4.89
N LYS A 216 -12.03 49.02 -3.73
CA LYS A 216 -11.74 50.11 -2.80
C LYS A 216 -10.79 51.16 -3.38
N LYS A 217 -9.73 50.74 -4.09
CA LYS A 217 -8.70 51.65 -4.62
C LYS A 217 -9.14 52.40 -5.88
N SER A 218 -10.01 51.80 -6.68
CA SER A 218 -10.35 52.34 -7.99
C SER A 218 -11.33 53.52 -7.93
N GLY A 219 -11.87 53.84 -6.74
CA GLY A 219 -12.85 54.92 -6.57
C GLY A 219 -14.14 54.69 -7.35
N TRP A 220 -14.41 53.44 -7.74
CA TRP A 220 -15.49 53.09 -8.66
C TRP A 220 -16.86 53.50 -8.10
N ILE A 221 -17.49 54.44 -8.80
CA ILE A 221 -18.94 54.44 -8.92
C ILE A 221 -19.26 53.16 -9.69
N ILE A 222 -19.88 52.18 -9.03
CA ILE A 222 -20.27 50.92 -9.66
C ILE A 222 -21.37 51.25 -10.67
N GLU A 223 -20.98 51.61 -11.89
CA GLU A 223 -21.88 51.44 -13.03
C GLU A 223 -22.04 49.94 -13.21
N ILE A 224 -23.26 49.44 -12.96
CA ILE A 224 -23.61 48.02 -13.04
C ILE A 224 -23.46 47.58 -14.50
N GLY A 225 -22.24 47.23 -14.90
CA GLY A 225 -21.92 46.71 -16.22
C GLY A 225 -22.06 45.20 -16.23
N TRP A 226 -22.69 44.67 -17.27
CA TRP A 226 -22.92 43.23 -17.50
C TRP A 226 -21.68 42.34 -17.27
N HIS A 227 -20.48 42.85 -17.52
CA HIS A 227 -19.23 42.13 -17.31
C HIS A 227 -18.97 41.75 -15.84
N HIS A 228 -19.43 42.56 -14.87
CA HIS A 228 -19.23 42.27 -13.44
C HIS A 228 -20.17 41.19 -12.93
N ILE A 229 -21.42 41.22 -13.38
CA ILE A 229 -22.42 40.19 -13.07
C ILE A 229 -22.00 38.85 -13.69
N MET A 230 -21.55 38.86 -14.95
CA MET A 230 -21.06 37.65 -15.61
C MET A 230 -19.80 37.09 -14.94
N GLY A 231 -18.86 37.94 -14.53
CA GLY A 231 -17.68 37.49 -13.77
C GLY A 231 -18.06 36.81 -12.45
N PHE A 232 -19.03 37.36 -11.72
CA PHE A 232 -19.52 36.80 -10.46
C PHE A 232 -20.30 35.48 -10.65
N ILE A 233 -21.17 35.40 -11.67
CA ILE A 233 -21.90 34.17 -12.02
C ILE A 233 -20.92 33.07 -12.44
N THR A 234 -19.89 33.39 -13.22
CA THR A 234 -18.88 32.41 -13.65
C THR A 234 -18.11 31.86 -12.45
N LEU A 235 -17.77 32.72 -11.49
CA LEU A 235 -17.11 32.31 -10.24
C LEU A 235 -18.00 31.35 -9.42
N LEU A 236 -19.28 31.67 -9.23
CA LEU A 236 -20.23 30.81 -8.53
C LEU A 236 -20.53 29.50 -9.26
N ALA A 237 -20.57 29.52 -10.59
CA ALA A 237 -20.82 28.33 -11.40
C ALA A 237 -19.67 27.32 -11.31
N VAL A 238 -18.42 27.81 -11.32
CA VAL A 238 -17.21 26.98 -11.17
C VAL A 238 -17.12 26.39 -9.75
N ASP A 239 -17.41 27.18 -8.71
CA ASP A 239 -17.41 26.68 -7.33
C ASP A 239 -18.58 25.72 -7.04
N GLY A 240 -19.76 25.97 -7.61
CA GLY A 240 -20.94 25.10 -7.47
C GLY A 240 -20.78 23.74 -8.14
N THR A 241 -20.07 23.68 -9.28
CA THR A 241 -19.74 22.39 -9.94
C THR A 241 -18.72 21.59 -9.13
N LEU A 242 -17.79 22.25 -8.43
CA LEU A 242 -16.84 21.58 -7.54
C LEU A 242 -17.53 20.94 -6.33
N ALA A 243 -18.56 21.59 -5.77
CA ALA A 243 -19.33 21.06 -4.64
C ALA A 243 -20.20 19.84 -5.00
N LEU A 244 -20.67 19.75 -6.25
CA LEU A 244 -21.42 18.60 -6.76
C LEU A 244 -20.51 17.39 -7.06
N TYR A 245 -19.25 17.62 -7.43
CA TYR A 245 -18.26 16.56 -7.68
C TYR A 245 -17.64 15.95 -6.40
N LEU A 246 -17.86 16.58 -5.23
CA LEU A 246 -17.32 16.15 -3.95
C LEU A 246 -18.29 15.33 -3.08
N ARG A 247 -19.51 15.06 -3.58
CA ARG A 247 -20.45 14.07 -3.03
C ARG A 247 -20.28 12.72 -3.71
#